data_AF-A0A1G5FLJ3-F1
#
_entry.id   AF-A0A1G5FLJ3-F1
#
_cell.length_a   1.000
_cell.length_b   1.000
_cell.length_c   1.000
_cell.angle_alpha   90.00
_cell.angle_beta   90.00
_cell.angle_gamma   90.00
#
_symmetry.space_group_name_H-M   'P 1'
#
loop_
_entity.id
_entity.type
_entity.pdbx_description
1 polymer ?
#
loop_
_entity_poly.entity_id
_entity_poly.type
_entity_poly.pdbx_seq_one_letter_code
_entity_poly.pdbx_strand_id
1 'polypeptide(L)'
;MGNTALITGASSGIGTELARYHASKGGDVVLVARRENKLNDLKAELERTCGITATVIAADLAESDAAENWIIPFLPRKLVLKISRKAMEKK
;
A
#
# COMPACT_ATOMS: atom_id res chain seq x y z
N MET A 1 -0.75 10.09 10.17
CA MET A 1 -1.26 9.48 8.92
C MET A 1 -2.27 10.43 8.30
N GLY A 2 -1.83 11.54 7.69
CA GLY A 2 -2.75 12.48 7.03
C GLY A 2 -2.80 12.31 5.51
N ASN A 3 -1.73 11.78 4.90
CA ASN A 3 -1.53 11.83 3.45
C ASN A 3 -0.74 10.61 2.94
N THR A 4 -1.21 9.40 3.24
CA THR A 4 -0.55 8.15 2.80
C THR A 4 -1.40 7.45 1.74
N ALA A 5 -0.83 7.12 0.58
CA ALA A 5 -1.52 6.42 -0.50
C ALA A 5 -1.11 4.94 -0.57
N LEU A 6 -2.10 4.05 -0.65
CA LEU A 6 -1.88 2.64 -1.01
C LEU A 6 -1.94 2.50 -2.53
N ILE A 7 -0.85 2.02 -3.13
CA ILE A 7 -0.72 1.94 -4.59
C ILE A 7 -0.48 0.50 -5.00
N THR A 8 -1.49 -0.10 -5.62
CA THR A 8 -1.43 -1.46 -6.16
C THR A 8 -0.86 -1.45 -7.57
N GLY A 9 -0.04 -2.44 -7.92
CA GLY A 9 0.65 -2.48 -9.20
C GLY A 9 1.82 -1.49 -9.29
N ALA A 10 2.37 -1.04 -8.16
CA ALA A 10 3.40 0.01 -8.10
C ALA A 10 4.72 -0.34 -8.82
N SER A 11 4.95 -1.62 -9.16
CA SER A 11 6.19 -2.08 -9.79
C SER A 11 6.38 -1.70 -11.27
N SER A 12 5.37 -1.13 -11.95
CA SER A 12 5.52 -0.61 -13.32
C SER A 12 4.36 0.26 -13.78
N GLY A 13 4.58 1.04 -14.85
CA GLY A 13 3.53 1.74 -15.58
C GLY A 13 2.85 2.81 -14.73
N ILE A 14 1.52 2.90 -14.84
CA ILE A 14 0.73 3.95 -14.17
C ILE A 14 0.92 3.91 -12.65
N GLY A 15 1.01 2.73 -12.03
CA GLY A 15 1.21 2.62 -10.58
C GLY A 15 2.51 3.27 -10.11
N THR A 16 3.59 3.12 -10.88
CA THR A 16 4.87 3.78 -10.59
C THR A 16 4.76 5.31 -10.68
N GLU A 17 4.11 5.81 -11.73
CA GLU A 17 3.93 7.26 -11.92
C GLU A 17 2.99 7.89 -10.89
N LEU A 18 1.93 7.17 -10.47
CA LEU A 18 1.07 7.61 -9.37
C LEU A 18 1.85 7.69 -8.05
N ALA A 19 2.76 6.75 -7.79
CA ALA A 19 3.61 6.79 -6.60
C ALA A 19 4.56 8.00 -6.61
N ARG A 20 5.21 8.26 -7.75
CA ARG A 20 6.05 9.44 -7.95
C ARG A 20 5.26 10.73 -7.78
N TYR A 21 4.08 10.81 -8.38
CA TYR A 21 3.22 11.99 -8.29
C TYR A 21 2.79 12.25 -6.84
N HIS A 22 2.28 11.25 -6.13
CA HIS A 22 1.86 11.40 -4.74
C HIS A 22 3.03 11.78 -3.82
N ALA A 23 4.17 11.11 -3.98
CA ALA A 23 5.40 11.41 -3.24
C ALA A 23 5.89 12.84 -3.50
N SER A 24 5.79 13.35 -4.74
CA SER A 24 6.16 14.73 -5.08
C SER A 24 5.30 15.79 -4.37
N LYS A 25 4.13 15.39 -3.85
CA LYS A 25 3.27 16.24 -3.02
C LYS A 25 3.55 16.10 -1.52
N GLY A 26 4.63 15.39 -1.14
CA GLY A 26 5.01 15.14 0.25
C GLY A 26 4.16 14.07 0.93
N GLY A 27 3.47 13.22 0.17
CA GLY A 27 2.68 12.13 0.70
C GLY A 27 3.46 10.82 0.81
N ASP A 28 3.30 10.12 1.93
CA ASP A 28 3.84 8.77 2.11
C ASP A 28 3.15 7.77 1.18
N VAL A 29 3.80 6.65 0.87
CA VAL A 29 3.25 5.63 -0.03
C VAL A 29 3.41 4.22 0.54
N VAL A 30 2.41 3.39 0.30
CA VAL A 30 2.48 1.93 0.48
C VAL A 30 2.46 1.31 -0.91
N LEU A 31 3.57 0.72 -1.32
CA LEU A 31 3.80 0.18 -2.66
C LEU A 31 3.52 -1.32 -2.68
N VAL A 32 2.50 -1.75 -3.42
CA VAL A 32 2.08 -3.15 -3.51
C VAL A 32 2.28 -3.69 -4.92
N ALA A 33 3.03 -4.78 -5.07
CA ALA A 33 3.10 -5.57 -6.29
C ALA A 33 3.84 -6.90 -6.05
N ARG A 34 3.84 -7.79 -7.05
CA ARG A 34 4.54 -9.08 -6.98
C ARG A 34 6.07 -9.00 -7.06
N ARG A 35 6.61 -7.97 -7.71
CA ARG A 35 8.06 -7.86 -8.00
C ARG A 35 8.74 -6.99 -6.95
N GLU A 36 9.17 -7.60 -5.86
CA GLU A 36 9.77 -6.92 -4.70
C GLU A 36 10.98 -6.04 -5.06
N ASN A 37 11.91 -6.55 -5.87
CA ASN A 37 13.10 -5.78 -6.27
C ASN A 37 12.74 -4.42 -6.90
N LYS A 38 11.74 -4.41 -7.79
CA LYS A 38 11.26 -3.16 -8.41
C LYS A 38 10.60 -2.20 -7.42
N LEU A 39 9.95 -2.75 -6.38
CA LEU A 39 9.34 -1.93 -5.34
C LEU A 39 10.41 -1.32 -4.43
N ASN A 40 11.46 -2.07 -4.11
CA ASN A 40 12.60 -1.57 -3.32
C ASN A 40 13.39 -0.49 -4.09
N ASP A 41 13.59 -0.66 -5.39
CA ASP A 41 14.19 0.37 -6.25
C ASP A 41 13.35 1.66 -6.22
N LEU A 42 12.02 1.53 -6.38
CA LEU A 42 11.10 2.67 -6.31
C LEU A 42 11.07 3.31 -4.92
N LYS A 43 11.05 2.51 -3.84
CA LYS A 43 11.17 3.01 -2.46
C LYS A 43 12.43 3.86 -2.31
N ALA A 44 13.59 3.33 -2.67
CA ALA A 44 14.86 4.04 -2.55
C ALA A 44 14.87 5.33 -3.39
N GLU A 45 14.26 5.31 -4.58
CA GLU A 45 14.08 6.51 -5.41
C GLU A 45 13.24 7.58 -4.71
N LEU A 46 12.05 7.22 -4.21
CA LEU A 46 11.08 8.16 -3.63
C LEU A 46 11.55 8.72 -2.28
N GLU A 47 12.12 7.87 -1.41
CA GLU A 47 12.65 8.31 -0.12
C GLU A 47 13.82 9.28 -0.31
N ARG A 48 14.68 9.03 -1.30
CA ARG A 48 15.82 9.92 -1.62
C ARG A 48 15.39 11.23 -2.27
N THR A 49 14.44 11.20 -3.20
CA THR A 49 14.07 12.39 -4.01
C THR A 49 13.00 13.26 -3.36
N CYS A 50 12.07 12.66 -2.61
CA CYS A 50 10.93 13.37 -2.02
C CYS A 50 11.00 13.46 -0.48
N GLY A 51 11.88 12.70 0.17
CA GLY A 51 11.99 12.69 1.65
C GLY A 51 10.74 12.13 2.36
N ILE A 52 9.93 11.36 1.66
CA ILE A 52 8.73 10.69 2.19
C ILE A 52 9.08 9.30 2.74
N THR A 53 8.15 8.65 3.43
CA THR A 53 8.27 7.24 3.82
C THR A 53 7.58 6.35 2.78
N ALA A 54 8.30 5.36 2.24
CA ALA A 54 7.73 4.36 1.35
C ALA A 54 7.77 2.97 2.00
N THR A 55 6.59 2.37 2.19
CA THR A 55 6.46 0.99 2.69
C THR A 55 6.28 0.04 1.51
N VAL A 56 7.03 -1.06 1.48
CA VAL A 56 6.95 -2.08 0.42
C VAL A 56 6.14 -3.27 0.91
N ILE A 57 5.24 -3.73 0.03
CA ILE A 57 4.47 -4.95 0.22
C ILE A 57 4.61 -5.80 -1.05
N ALA A 58 5.38 -6.87 -0.96
CA ALA A 58 5.48 -7.87 -2.00
C ALA A 58 4.31 -8.86 -1.88
N ALA A 59 3.29 -8.69 -2.72
CA ALA A 59 2.06 -9.47 -2.64
C ALA A 59 1.48 -9.76 -4.02
N ASP A 60 0.88 -10.94 -4.16
CA ASP A 60 -0.07 -11.22 -5.24
C ASP A 60 -1.50 -10.92 -4.76
N LEU A 61 -2.11 -9.89 -5.32
CA LEU A 61 -3.48 -9.49 -4.96
C LEU A 61 -4.56 -10.40 -5.57
N ALA A 62 -4.18 -11.37 -6.41
CA ALA A 62 -5.09 -12.41 -6.87
C ALA A 62 -5.35 -13.49 -5.82
N GLU A 63 -4.53 -13.57 -4.76
CA GLU A 63 -4.72 -14.51 -3.67
C GLU A 63 -5.88 -14.07 -2.77
N SER A 64 -6.72 -15.02 -2.35
CA SER A 64 -7.96 -14.74 -1.62
C SER A 64 -7.76 -14.07 -0.26
N ASP A 65 -6.60 -14.29 0.35
CA ASP A 65 -6.20 -13.74 1.65
C ASP A 65 -5.34 -12.47 1.54
N ALA A 66 -5.06 -12.00 0.31
CA ALA A 66 -4.18 -10.85 0.11
C ALA A 66 -4.75 -9.57 0.76
N ALA A 67 -6.07 -9.39 0.74
CA ALA A 67 -6.69 -8.26 1.43
C ALA A 67 -6.50 -8.35 2.96
N GLU A 68 -6.58 -9.55 3.53
CA GLU A 68 -6.47 -9.77 4.97
C GLU A 68 -5.03 -9.58 5.45
N ASN A 69 -4.07 -10.13 4.73
CA ASN A 69 -2.67 -10.09 5.11
C ASN A 69 -2.03 -8.72 4.88
N TRP A 70 -2.45 -8.00 3.85
CA TRP A 70 -1.74 -6.79 3.39
C TRP A 70 -2.50 -5.49 3.59
N ILE A 71 -3.83 -5.51 3.64
CA ILE A 71 -4.64 -4.28 3.76
C ILE A 71 -5.05 -4.04 5.21
N ILE A 72 -5.52 -5.07 5.92
CA ILE A 72 -5.99 -4.95 7.32
C ILE A 72 -4.96 -4.30 8.25
N PRO A 73 -3.65 -4.60 8.19
CA PRO A 73 -2.66 -3.97 9.08
C PRO A 73 -2.57 -2.44 8.94
N PHE A 74 -2.97 -1.89 7.80
CA PHE A 74 -2.96 -0.45 7.52
C PHE A 74 -4.30 0.23 7.80
N LEU A 75 -5.34 -0.53 8.14
CA LEU A 75 -6.65 0.02 8.46
C LEU A 75 -6.73 0.43 9.94
N PRO A 76 -7.41 1.54 10.26
CA PRO A 76 -7.63 1.93 11.64
C PRO A 76 -8.41 0.83 12.38
N ARG A 77 -7.95 0.45 13.58
CA ARG A 77 -8.54 -0.63 14.40
C ARG A 77 -10.06 -0.54 14.54
N LYS A 78 -10.61 0.66 14.66
CA LYS A 78 -12.07 0.90 14.73
C LYS A 78 -12.82 0.41 13.50
N LEU A 79 -12.22 0.52 12.31
CA LEU A 79 -12.78 0.03 11.06
C LEU A 79 -12.69 -1.49 10.97
N VAL A 80 -11.55 -2.07 11.33
CA VAL A 80 -11.34 -3.52 11.36
C VAL A 80 -12.37 -4.21 12.27
N LEU A 81 -12.57 -3.69 13.48
CA LEU A 81 -13.55 -4.22 14.42
C LEU A 81 -15.00 -4.13 13.90
N LYS A 82 -15.34 -3.05 13.18
CA LYS A 82 -16.66 -2.91 12.55
C LYS A 82 -16.89 -3.94 11.45
N ILE A 83 -15.89 -4.18 10.60
CA ILE A 83 -15.95 -5.17 9.52
C ILE A 83 -16.10 -6.58 10.12
N SER A 84 -15.26 -6.91 11.11
CA SER A 84 -15.30 -8.19 11.81
C SER A 84 -16.66 -8.46 12.48
N ARG A 85 -17.20 -7.47 13.21
CA ARG A 85 -18.53 -7.58 13.82
C ARG A 85 -19.64 -7.82 12.80
N LYS A 86 -19.62 -7.09 11.67
CA LYS A 86 -20.61 -7.24 10.60
C LYS A 86 -20.52 -8.59 9.88
N ALA A 87 -19.32 -9.16 9.78
CA ALA A 87 -19.11 -10.51 9.24
C ALA A 87 -19.63 -11.59 10.21
N MET A 88 -19.45 -11.40 11.52
CA MET A 88 -19.96 -12.32 12.55
C MET A 88 -21.48 -12.26 12.72
N GLU A 89 -22.10 -11.10 12.54
CA GLU A 89 -23.57 -10.92 12.61
C GLU A 89 -24.31 -11.50 11.37
N LYS A 90 -23.58 -11.87 10.31
CA LYS A 90 -24.15 -12.44 9.06
C LYS A 90 -24.23 -13.97 9.07
N LYS A 91 -24.07 -14.59 10.23
CA LYS A 91 -24.13 -16.05 10.45
C LYS A 91 -25.31 -16.37 11.36
#